data_AF-A0A3G9CZI4-F1
#
_entry.id   AF-A0A3G9CZI4-F1
#
_cell.length_a   1.000
_cell.length_b   1.000
_cell.length_c   1.000
_cell.angle_alpha   90.00
_cell.angle_beta   90.00
_cell.angle_gamma   90.00
#
_symmetry.space_group_name_H-M   'P 1'
#
loop_
_entity.id
_entity.type
_entity.pdbx_description
1 polymer ?
#
loop_
_entity_poly.entity_id
_entity_poly.type
_entity_poly.pdbx_seq_one_letter_code
_entity_poly.pdbx_strand_id
1 'polypeptide(L)'
;MGKKSVLLLCVDPSEPRPGIGAVDMAFIIKLDNGNITDIKSIYPGQMAHPTATPPPSLKATGVDKWYLHDALWEKDTEKGAKIAQEIVEYNTGEKTDAVVIVTPEAVDAILARIGPVYVEGEGYISGNSIEFLREEQKSGYSRGEAVKSLMKALLNATRDRDKYVSLVDEVVRQNARGTIIVIPQHALIEFLTYIGFEKLIQ
;
A
#
# COMPACT_ATOMS: atom_id res chain seq x y z
N MET A 1 -0.59 -19.55 9.35
CA MET A 1 -1.37 -18.44 9.96
C MET A 1 -2.77 -18.56 9.42
N GLY A 2 -3.81 -18.42 10.26
CA GLY A 2 -5.17 -18.30 9.75
C GLY A 2 -5.34 -17.07 8.86
N LYS A 3 -6.57 -16.85 8.39
CA LYS A 3 -6.91 -15.71 7.53
C LYS A 3 -6.48 -14.38 8.15
N LYS A 4 -5.84 -13.52 7.35
CA LYS A 4 -5.42 -12.16 7.69
C LYS A 4 -5.91 -11.18 6.64
N SER A 5 -6.14 -9.93 7.03
CA SER A 5 -6.60 -8.84 6.18
C SER A 5 -5.69 -7.63 6.38
N VAL A 6 -5.13 -7.09 5.30
CA VAL A 6 -4.19 -5.96 5.35
C VAL A 6 -4.76 -4.78 4.58
N LEU A 7 -4.77 -3.60 5.21
CA LEU A 7 -5.04 -2.34 4.54
C LEU A 7 -3.75 -1.81 3.91
N LEU A 8 -3.62 -1.87 2.60
CA LEU A 8 -2.55 -1.21 1.87
C LEU A 8 -2.97 0.22 1.53
N LEU A 9 -2.16 1.21 1.92
CA LEU A 9 -2.34 2.63 1.60
C LEU A 9 -1.22 3.07 0.65
N CYS A 10 -1.58 3.50 -0.56
CA CYS A 10 -0.66 4.08 -1.53
C CYS A 10 -0.68 5.60 -1.36
N VAL A 11 0.47 6.14 -0.95
CA VAL A 11 0.59 7.53 -0.50
C VAL A 11 1.28 8.39 -1.54
N ASP A 12 0.69 9.53 -1.89
CA ASP A 12 1.36 10.59 -2.63
C ASP A 12 2.00 11.61 -1.67
N PRO A 13 3.34 11.61 -1.51
CA PRO A 13 4.04 12.61 -0.71
C PRO A 13 4.15 13.97 -1.42
N SER A 14 3.77 14.07 -2.70
CA SER A 14 3.82 15.33 -3.46
C SER A 14 2.80 16.36 -3.01
N GLU A 15 1.73 15.91 -2.35
CA GLU A 15 0.77 16.76 -1.63
C GLU A 15 1.33 17.14 -0.25
N PRO A 16 1.78 18.39 -0.04
CA PRO A 16 2.50 18.76 1.17
C PRO A 16 1.61 18.72 2.41
N ARG A 17 2.01 17.94 3.41
CA ARG A 17 1.29 17.74 4.67
C ARG A 17 2.27 17.68 5.84
N PRO A 18 1.80 17.89 7.09
CA PRO A 18 2.64 17.62 8.26
C PRO A 18 3.12 16.17 8.34
N GLY A 19 2.27 15.22 7.92
CA GLY A 19 2.55 13.78 7.84
C GLY A 19 3.17 13.33 6.52
N ILE A 20 2.99 12.05 6.19
CA ILE A 20 3.71 11.37 5.10
C ILE A 20 3.13 11.65 3.70
N GLY A 21 1.89 12.12 3.60
CA GLY A 21 1.28 12.47 2.31
C GLY A 21 -0.21 12.11 2.21
N ALA A 22 -0.70 12.10 0.98
CA ALA A 22 -2.08 11.83 0.62
C ALA A 22 -2.36 10.37 0.33
N VAL A 23 -3.48 9.82 0.82
CA VAL A 23 -3.89 8.48 0.37
C VAL A 23 -4.62 8.62 -0.97
N ASP A 24 -3.95 8.23 -2.05
CA ASP A 24 -4.48 8.29 -3.42
C ASP A 24 -5.21 7.01 -3.81
N MET A 25 -4.77 5.89 -3.25
CA MET A 25 -5.37 4.59 -3.47
C MET A 25 -5.22 3.73 -2.21
N ALA A 26 -6.20 2.88 -1.95
CA ALA A 26 -6.09 1.89 -0.89
C ALA A 26 -6.56 0.52 -1.38
N PHE A 27 -6.13 -0.55 -0.70
CA PHE A 27 -6.57 -1.91 -0.99
C PHE A 27 -6.78 -2.67 0.31
N ILE A 28 -7.79 -3.53 0.33
CA ILE A 28 -7.87 -4.61 1.31
C ILE A 28 -7.30 -5.87 0.65
N ILE A 29 -6.20 -6.37 1.21
CA ILE A 29 -5.53 -7.59 0.77
C ILE A 29 -5.82 -8.69 1.77
N LYS A 30 -6.51 -9.74 1.33
CA LYS A 30 -6.78 -10.91 2.17
C LYS A 30 -5.73 -11.98 1.92
N LEU A 31 -5.20 -12.50 3.01
CA LEU A 31 -4.19 -13.53 3.05
C LEU A 31 -4.79 -14.77 3.72
N ASP A 32 -4.52 -15.95 3.18
CA ASP A 32 -4.75 -17.22 3.86
C ASP A 32 -3.46 -18.02 3.81
N ASN A 33 -2.88 -18.31 4.97
CA ASN A 33 -1.58 -18.97 5.05
C ASN A 33 -0.55 -18.31 4.11
N GLY A 34 -0.40 -16.98 4.23
CA GLY A 34 0.54 -16.15 3.47
C GLY A 34 0.26 -16.00 1.97
N ASN A 35 -0.72 -16.72 1.44
CA ASN A 35 -1.14 -16.60 0.06
C ASN A 35 -2.22 -15.53 -0.08
N ILE A 36 -2.08 -14.65 -1.06
CA ILE A 36 -3.10 -13.66 -1.38
C ILE A 36 -4.31 -14.39 -1.98
N THR A 37 -5.46 -14.26 -1.32
CA THR A 37 -6.73 -14.86 -1.74
C THR A 37 -7.69 -13.85 -2.35
N ASP A 38 -7.57 -12.57 -1.97
CA ASP A 38 -8.40 -11.49 -2.51
C ASP A 38 -7.66 -10.15 -2.44
N ILE A 39 -7.95 -9.28 -3.41
CA ILE A 39 -7.46 -7.90 -3.48
C ILE A 39 -8.65 -7.03 -3.88
N LYS A 40 -9.18 -6.27 -2.93
CA LYS A 40 -10.27 -5.33 -3.13
C LYS A 40 -9.73 -3.90 -3.19
N SER A 41 -10.01 -3.22 -4.30
CA SER A 41 -9.71 -1.80 -4.48
C SER A 41 -10.61 -0.94 -3.60
N ILE A 42 -10.02 0.00 -2.87
CA ILE A 42 -10.70 1.00 -2.05
C ILE A 42 -10.34 2.38 -2.59
N TYR A 43 -11.35 3.11 -3.06
CA TYR A 43 -11.18 4.45 -3.59
C TYR A 43 -11.39 5.47 -2.46
N PRO A 44 -10.37 6.27 -2.08
CA PRO A 44 -10.47 7.18 -0.93
C PRO A 44 -11.49 8.29 -1.05
N GLY A 45 -11.91 8.64 -2.28
CA GLY A 45 -12.85 9.70 -2.55
C GLY A 45 -14.14 9.57 -1.72
N GLN A 46 -14.47 10.63 -0.98
CA GLN A 46 -15.68 10.76 -0.15
C GLN A 46 -15.80 9.78 1.04
N MET A 47 -14.87 8.83 1.22
CA MET A 47 -14.87 7.96 2.40
C MET A 47 -14.45 8.78 3.61
N ALA A 48 -15.39 9.07 4.50
CA ALA A 48 -15.16 9.88 5.68
C ALA A 48 -15.27 9.05 6.95
N HIS A 49 -14.55 9.50 7.98
CA HIS A 49 -14.65 8.91 9.31
C HIS A 49 -16.04 9.25 9.90
N PRO A 50 -16.71 8.31 10.59
CA PRO A 50 -18.06 8.55 11.12
C PRO A 50 -18.14 9.69 12.15
N THR A 51 -17.14 9.80 13.04
CA THR A 51 -17.18 10.74 14.17
C THR A 51 -15.92 11.57 14.42
N ALA A 52 -14.75 11.14 13.95
CA ALA A 52 -13.49 11.86 14.13
C ALA A 52 -13.54 13.21 13.43
N THR A 53 -13.03 14.22 14.13
CA THR A 53 -13.00 15.60 13.64
C THR A 53 -11.59 15.93 13.16
N PRO A 54 -11.44 16.52 11.95
CA PRO A 54 -10.15 16.99 11.46
C PRO A 54 -9.45 17.96 12.42
N PRO A 55 -8.11 17.98 12.48
CA PRO A 55 -7.38 18.98 13.23
C PRO A 55 -7.61 20.37 12.63
N PRO A 56 -7.43 21.47 13.39
CA PRO A 56 -7.61 22.83 12.87
C PRO A 56 -6.81 23.13 11.60
N SER A 57 -5.61 22.55 11.47
CA SER A 57 -4.76 22.71 10.28
C SER A 57 -5.36 22.10 9.01
N LEU A 58 -6.04 20.96 9.13
CA LEU A 58 -6.77 20.35 8.01
C LEU A 58 -8.07 21.11 7.74
N LYS A 59 -8.78 21.57 8.77
CA LYS A 59 -9.98 22.41 8.57
C LYS A 59 -9.68 23.70 7.82
N ALA A 60 -8.50 24.28 8.03
CA ALA A 60 -8.06 25.48 7.33
C ALA A 60 -7.90 25.28 5.81
N THR A 61 -7.84 24.04 5.31
CA THR A 61 -7.81 23.73 3.87
C THR A 61 -9.21 23.59 3.26
N GLY A 62 -10.27 23.76 4.06
CA GLY A 62 -11.67 23.61 3.63
C GLY A 62 -12.26 22.22 3.86
N VAL A 63 -11.52 21.31 4.51
CA VAL A 63 -11.97 19.96 4.84
C VAL A 63 -12.75 19.96 6.16
N ASP A 64 -14.01 19.51 6.14
CA ASP A 64 -14.91 19.50 7.30
C ASP A 64 -14.95 18.14 8.03
N LYS A 65 -14.60 17.05 7.33
CA LYS A 65 -14.57 15.67 7.82
C LYS A 65 -13.23 15.03 7.58
N TRP A 66 -12.90 14.00 8.38
CA TRP A 66 -11.67 13.26 8.16
C TRP A 66 -11.86 12.26 7.03
N TYR A 67 -11.41 12.60 5.82
CA TYR A 67 -11.50 11.70 4.67
C TYR A 67 -10.35 10.68 4.67
N LEU A 68 -10.54 9.52 4.01
CA LEU A 68 -9.47 8.52 3.86
C LEU A 68 -8.25 9.12 3.18
N HIS A 69 -8.48 9.98 2.19
CA HIS A 69 -7.45 10.75 1.51
C HIS A 69 -6.56 11.55 2.47
N ASP A 70 -7.14 12.04 3.58
CA ASP A 70 -6.49 12.87 4.60
C ASP A 70 -6.09 12.10 5.86
N ALA A 71 -6.27 10.77 5.89
CA ALA A 71 -6.02 9.94 7.07
C ALA A 71 -4.60 10.13 7.64
N LEU A 72 -3.62 10.39 6.77
CA LEU A 72 -2.21 10.55 7.10
C LEU A 72 -1.75 12.01 7.19
N TRP A 73 -2.67 12.94 7.43
CA TRP A 73 -2.38 14.38 7.51
C TRP A 73 -1.41 14.75 8.64
N GLU A 74 -1.57 14.17 9.82
CA GLU A 74 -0.75 14.47 10.99
C GLU A 74 0.58 13.69 10.98
N LYS A 75 1.58 14.19 11.72
CA LYS A 75 2.89 13.53 11.88
C LYS A 75 2.81 12.15 12.54
N ASP A 76 1.78 11.92 13.33
CA ASP A 76 1.54 10.64 14.00
C ASP A 76 0.95 9.64 12.99
N THR A 77 1.83 8.90 12.34
CA THR A 77 1.45 7.90 11.33
C THR A 77 0.66 6.74 11.91
N GLU A 78 0.88 6.36 13.17
CA GLU A 78 0.12 5.28 13.82
C GLU A 78 -1.34 5.70 14.06
N LYS A 79 -1.54 6.93 14.57
CA LYS A 79 -2.88 7.53 14.65
C LYS A 79 -3.53 7.63 13.28
N GLY A 80 -2.80 8.08 12.27
CA GLY A 80 -3.32 8.19 10.90
C GLY A 80 -3.71 6.84 10.29
N ALA A 81 -2.91 5.80 10.51
CA ALA A 81 -3.22 4.44 10.08
C ALA A 81 -4.49 3.90 10.76
N LYS A 82 -4.64 4.15 12.06
CA LYS A 82 -5.87 3.79 12.79
C LYS A 82 -7.10 4.50 12.22
N ILE A 83 -7.00 5.80 11.95
CA ILE A 83 -8.07 6.58 11.31
C ILE A 83 -8.42 5.98 9.94
N ALA A 84 -7.42 5.62 9.13
CA ALA A 84 -7.64 4.98 7.84
C ALA A 84 -8.40 3.65 7.98
N GLN A 85 -8.02 2.80 8.94
CA GLN A 85 -8.73 1.54 9.21
C GLN A 85 -10.18 1.79 9.62
N GLU A 86 -10.43 2.73 10.54
CA GLU A 86 -11.77 3.07 11.02
C GLU A 86 -12.66 3.62 9.89
N ILE A 87 -12.09 4.44 9.00
CA ILE A 87 -12.79 4.93 7.80
C ILE A 87 -13.16 3.77 6.88
N VAL A 88 -12.19 2.90 6.56
CA VAL A 88 -12.43 1.76 5.66
C VAL A 88 -13.44 0.79 6.27
N GLU A 89 -13.32 0.46 7.55
CA GLU A 89 -14.26 -0.43 8.26
C GLU A 89 -15.67 0.16 8.26
N TYR A 90 -15.83 1.44 8.57
CA TYR A 90 -17.15 2.08 8.57
C TYR A 90 -17.82 2.11 7.18
N ASN A 91 -17.05 2.41 6.14
CA ASN A 91 -17.59 2.58 4.78
C ASN A 91 -17.77 1.23 4.03
N THR A 92 -17.13 0.16 4.49
CA THR A 92 -17.13 -1.13 3.77
C THR A 92 -17.61 -2.34 4.58
N GLY A 93 -17.64 -2.22 5.92
CA GLY A 93 -17.87 -3.32 6.84
C GLY A 93 -16.68 -4.28 6.99
N GLU A 94 -15.55 -4.01 6.34
CA GLU A 94 -14.38 -4.89 6.35
C GLU A 94 -13.30 -4.40 7.31
N LYS A 95 -12.98 -5.23 8.29
CA LYS A 95 -11.89 -5.00 9.25
C LYS A 95 -10.55 -5.50 8.69
N THR A 96 -9.48 -4.83 9.07
CA THR A 96 -8.10 -5.19 8.74
C THR A 96 -7.28 -5.41 10.01
N ASP A 97 -6.35 -6.36 9.96
CA ASP A 97 -5.46 -6.73 11.06
C ASP A 97 -4.21 -5.84 11.12
N ALA A 98 -3.80 -5.29 9.97
CA ALA A 98 -2.61 -4.45 9.85
C ALA A 98 -2.80 -3.42 8.73
N VAL A 99 -2.00 -2.36 8.77
CA VAL A 99 -1.86 -1.33 7.73
C VAL A 99 -0.46 -1.39 7.17
N VAL A 100 -0.34 -1.34 5.85
CA VAL A 100 0.92 -1.15 5.13
C VAL A 100 0.80 0.14 4.34
N ILE A 101 1.70 1.08 4.57
CA ILE A 101 1.76 2.37 3.88
C ILE A 101 2.93 2.30 2.91
N VAL A 102 2.73 2.65 1.65
CA VAL A 102 3.78 2.64 0.63
C VAL A 102 3.79 3.96 -0.14
N THR A 103 4.98 4.46 -0.39
CA THR A 103 5.22 5.62 -1.26
C THR A 103 5.71 5.16 -2.63
N PRO A 104 5.57 5.98 -3.70
CA PRO A 104 6.15 5.67 -5.00
C PRO A 104 7.66 5.40 -4.97
N GLU A 105 8.40 6.10 -4.10
CA GLU A 105 9.85 5.86 -3.92
C GLU A 105 10.15 4.40 -3.54
N ALA A 106 9.35 3.80 -2.65
CA ALA A 106 9.52 2.41 -2.28
C ALA A 106 9.24 1.46 -3.46
N VAL A 107 8.23 1.76 -4.28
CA VAL A 107 7.89 0.94 -5.47
C VAL A 107 9.03 1.02 -6.50
N ASP A 108 9.57 2.21 -6.74
CA ASP A 108 10.69 2.43 -7.65
C ASP A 108 11.94 1.68 -7.18
N ALA A 109 12.24 1.75 -5.88
CA ALA A 109 13.37 1.05 -5.28
C ALA A 109 13.23 -0.48 -5.41
N ILE A 110 12.02 -1.01 -5.19
CA ILE A 110 11.73 -2.44 -5.39
C ILE A 110 11.96 -2.85 -6.84
N LEU A 111 11.41 -2.09 -7.82
CA LEU A 111 11.59 -2.39 -9.24
C LEU A 111 13.05 -2.31 -9.68
N ALA A 112 13.80 -1.33 -9.17
CA ALA A 112 15.24 -1.21 -9.41
C ALA A 112 16.02 -2.40 -8.84
N ARG A 113 15.58 -2.97 -7.71
CA ARG A 113 16.25 -4.07 -7.03
C ARG A 113 15.96 -5.43 -7.65
N ILE A 114 14.71 -5.74 -7.95
CA ILE A 114 14.29 -7.07 -8.45
C ILE A 114 14.42 -7.20 -9.97
N GLY A 115 14.67 -6.08 -10.66
CA GLY A 115 14.73 -5.98 -12.10
C GLY A 115 13.34 -5.89 -12.76
N PRO A 116 13.29 -5.80 -14.10
CA PRO A 116 12.03 -5.61 -14.81
C PRO A 116 11.00 -6.70 -14.49
N VAL A 117 9.74 -6.29 -14.39
CA VAL A 117 8.59 -7.20 -14.18
C VAL A 117 7.63 -7.10 -15.35
N TYR A 118 7.03 -8.23 -15.72
CA TYR A 118 6.09 -8.28 -16.84
C TYR A 118 4.68 -7.97 -16.36
N VAL A 119 4.09 -6.90 -16.90
CA VAL A 119 2.68 -6.54 -16.75
C VAL A 119 1.93 -6.94 -18.02
N GLU A 120 0.85 -7.70 -17.86
CA GLU A 120 0.03 -8.13 -18.99
C GLU A 120 -0.61 -6.91 -19.67
N GLY A 121 -0.41 -6.78 -20.99
CA GLY A 121 -0.89 -5.64 -21.79
C GLY A 121 0.14 -4.52 -21.99
N GLU A 122 1.09 -4.36 -21.06
CA GLU A 122 2.07 -3.25 -21.06
C GLU A 122 3.51 -3.72 -21.33
N GLY A 123 3.82 -4.99 -21.07
CA GLY A 123 5.16 -5.56 -21.28
C GLY A 123 6.06 -5.46 -20.06
N TYR A 124 7.37 -5.36 -20.27
CA TYR A 124 8.33 -5.29 -19.17
C TYR A 124 8.45 -3.88 -18.62
N ILE A 125 8.12 -3.71 -17.35
CA ILE A 125 8.23 -2.47 -16.61
C ILE A 125 9.49 -2.48 -15.78
N SER A 126 10.30 -1.44 -15.92
CA SER A 126 11.49 -1.18 -15.11
C SER A 126 11.54 0.28 -14.73
N GLY A 127 11.83 0.59 -13.46
CA GLY A 127 12.02 1.98 -13.02
C GLY A 127 10.72 2.66 -12.55
N ASN A 128 10.51 3.91 -13.00
CA ASN A 128 9.59 4.90 -12.44
C ASN A 128 8.12 4.44 -12.44
N SER A 129 7.64 4.03 -11.28
CA SER A 129 6.27 3.56 -11.04
C SER A 129 5.23 4.64 -11.27
N ILE A 130 5.54 5.92 -11.01
CA ILE A 130 4.60 7.03 -11.26
C ILE A 130 4.34 7.17 -12.75
N GLU A 131 5.39 7.08 -13.57
CA GLU A 131 5.28 7.16 -15.03
C GLU A 131 4.42 6.02 -15.57
N PHE A 132 4.70 4.78 -15.16
CA PHE A 132 3.87 3.61 -15.48
C PHE A 132 2.40 3.82 -15.10
N LEU A 133 2.13 4.25 -13.86
CA LEU A 133 0.75 4.48 -13.40
C LEU A 133 0.05 5.58 -14.22
N ARG A 134 0.78 6.60 -14.69
CA ARG A 134 0.24 7.66 -15.55
C ARG A 134 -0.02 7.17 -16.97
N GLU A 135 0.80 6.27 -17.50
CA GLU A 135 0.62 5.68 -18.83
C GLU A 135 -0.62 4.78 -18.87
N GLU A 136 -0.77 3.86 -17.91
CA GLU A 136 -1.95 2.99 -17.84
C GLU A 136 -3.26 3.79 -17.78
N GLN A 137 -3.27 4.91 -17.05
CA GLN A 137 -4.44 5.79 -17.00
C GLN A 137 -4.78 6.45 -18.33
N LYS A 138 -3.76 6.81 -19.13
CA LYS A 138 -3.98 7.33 -20.49
C LYS A 138 -4.56 6.25 -21.41
N SER A 139 -4.19 4.99 -21.17
CA SER A 139 -4.73 3.80 -21.85
C SER A 139 -6.13 3.42 -21.38
N GLY A 140 -6.72 4.14 -20.42
CA GLY A 140 -8.11 3.97 -19.96
C GLY A 140 -8.29 3.11 -18.71
N TYR A 141 -7.21 2.62 -18.10
CA TYR A 141 -7.28 1.90 -16.82
C TYR A 141 -7.55 2.87 -15.67
N SER A 142 -8.32 2.41 -14.68
CA SER A 142 -8.39 3.12 -13.41
C SER A 142 -7.04 3.05 -12.68
N ARG A 143 -6.75 4.04 -11.82
CA ARG A 143 -5.54 4.02 -10.98
C ARG A 143 -5.43 2.72 -10.17
N GLY A 144 -6.57 2.25 -9.67
CA GLY A 144 -6.64 1.02 -8.87
C GLY A 144 -6.28 -0.23 -9.68
N GLU A 145 -6.67 -0.30 -10.94
CA GLU A 145 -6.29 -1.41 -11.83
C GLU A 145 -4.79 -1.40 -12.11
N ALA A 146 -4.20 -0.24 -12.35
CA ALA A 146 -2.76 -0.10 -12.61
C ALA A 146 -1.89 -0.50 -11.42
N VAL A 147 -2.25 -0.08 -10.22
CA VAL A 147 -1.52 -0.52 -9.02
C VAL A 147 -1.70 -2.03 -8.80
N LYS A 148 -2.90 -2.58 -9.08
CA LYS A 148 -3.19 -4.01 -8.95
C LYS A 148 -2.44 -4.85 -10.01
N SER A 149 -2.29 -4.36 -11.24
CA SER A 149 -1.55 -5.03 -12.31
C SER A 149 -0.06 -5.12 -11.95
N LEU A 150 0.52 -4.01 -11.49
CA LEU A 150 1.90 -3.97 -10.98
C LEU A 150 2.11 -4.90 -9.79
N MET A 151 1.21 -4.86 -8.80
CA MET A 151 1.30 -5.77 -7.64
C MET A 151 1.28 -7.24 -8.08
N LYS A 152 0.42 -7.63 -9.02
CA LYS A 152 0.40 -8.98 -9.58
C LYS A 152 1.71 -9.33 -10.30
N ALA A 153 2.26 -8.39 -11.07
CA ALA A 153 3.54 -8.58 -11.76
C ALA A 153 4.69 -8.81 -10.78
N LEU A 154 4.77 -8.02 -9.70
CA LEU A 154 5.73 -8.20 -8.60
C LEU A 154 5.57 -9.59 -7.93
N LEU A 155 4.34 -9.99 -7.63
CA LEU A 155 4.04 -11.29 -7.03
C LEU A 155 4.48 -12.44 -7.95
N ASN A 156 4.23 -12.34 -9.24
CA ASN A 156 4.65 -13.35 -10.21
C ASN A 156 6.18 -13.39 -10.37
N ALA A 157 6.84 -12.23 -10.45
CA ALA A 157 8.29 -12.14 -10.56
C ALA A 157 9.01 -12.76 -9.36
N THR A 158 8.44 -12.64 -8.16
CA THR A 158 9.02 -13.20 -6.93
C THR A 158 8.74 -14.70 -6.74
N ARG A 159 8.15 -15.38 -7.72
CA ARG A 159 8.23 -16.86 -7.77
C ARG A 159 9.67 -17.33 -7.94
N ASP A 160 10.50 -16.49 -8.56
CA ASP A 160 11.95 -16.63 -8.51
C ASP A 160 12.48 -16.32 -7.09
N ARG A 161 13.27 -17.25 -6.55
CA ARG A 161 13.79 -17.19 -5.18
C ARG A 161 14.75 -16.02 -4.96
N ASP A 162 15.62 -15.73 -5.92
CA ASP A 162 16.61 -14.66 -5.78
C ASP A 162 15.94 -13.28 -5.86
N LYS A 163 14.93 -13.15 -6.72
CA LYS A 163 14.07 -11.96 -6.77
C LYS A 163 13.24 -11.81 -5.50
N TYR A 164 12.77 -12.91 -4.92
CA TYR A 164 12.08 -12.86 -3.64
C TYR A 164 12.99 -12.39 -2.49
N VAL A 165 14.20 -12.93 -2.38
CA VAL A 165 15.18 -12.46 -1.37
C VAL A 165 15.51 -10.98 -1.58
N SER A 166 15.66 -10.55 -2.84
CA SER A 166 15.91 -9.16 -3.21
C SER A 166 14.75 -8.24 -2.84
N LEU A 167 13.50 -8.68 -3.05
CA LEU A 167 12.31 -7.96 -2.59
C LEU A 167 12.29 -7.82 -1.08
N VAL A 168 12.56 -8.90 -0.34
CA VAL A 168 12.55 -8.88 1.13
C VAL A 168 13.61 -7.92 1.68
N ASP A 169 14.85 -7.99 1.17
CA ASP A 169 15.93 -7.06 1.54
C ASP A 169 15.52 -5.61 1.27
N GLU A 170 14.92 -5.34 0.11
CA GLU A 170 14.48 -3.97 -0.23
C GLU A 170 13.33 -3.49 0.65
N VAL A 171 12.33 -4.33 0.93
CA VAL A 171 11.22 -3.98 1.83
C VAL A 171 11.73 -3.61 3.22
N VAL A 172 12.72 -4.35 3.75
CA VAL A 172 13.35 -4.02 5.04
C VAL A 172 14.10 -2.68 4.96
N ARG A 173 14.84 -2.42 3.89
CA ARG A 173 15.55 -1.13 3.68
C ARG A 173 14.58 0.05 3.59
N GLN A 174 13.53 -0.09 2.81
CA GLN A 174 12.50 0.94 2.64
C GLN A 174 11.70 1.14 3.93
N ASN A 175 11.51 0.08 4.73
CA ASN A 175 10.93 0.23 6.06
C ASN A 175 11.80 1.06 7.00
N ALA A 176 13.12 0.83 7.00
CA ALA A 176 14.06 1.65 7.76
C ALA A 176 14.11 3.11 7.28
N ARG A 177 13.77 3.39 6.02
CA ARG A 177 13.69 4.74 5.44
C ARG A 177 12.35 5.43 5.66
N GLY A 178 11.32 4.72 6.13
CA GLY A 178 9.97 5.25 6.31
C GLY A 178 9.17 5.41 5.02
N THR A 179 9.65 4.86 3.89
CA THR A 179 8.95 4.85 2.59
C THR A 179 8.01 3.64 2.46
N ILE A 180 8.22 2.61 3.30
CA ILE A 180 7.25 1.56 3.66
C ILE A 180 7.02 1.60 5.17
N ILE A 181 5.78 1.71 5.64
CA ILE A 181 5.48 1.66 7.08
C ILE A 181 4.46 0.56 7.33
N VAL A 182 4.73 -0.30 8.32
CA VAL A 182 3.84 -1.40 8.71
C VAL A 182 3.36 -1.16 10.13
N ILE A 183 2.05 -1.17 10.32
CA ILE A 183 1.39 -0.91 11.61
C ILE A 183 0.42 -2.08 11.90
N PRO A 184 0.57 -2.79 13.03
CA PRO A 184 1.65 -2.65 14.01
C PRO A 184 2.99 -3.16 13.46
N GLN A 185 4.12 -2.64 13.97
CA GLN A 185 5.46 -2.94 13.43
C GLN A 185 5.83 -4.44 13.44
N HIS A 186 5.34 -5.21 14.41
CA HIS A 186 5.59 -6.65 14.48
C HIS A 186 4.96 -7.44 13.32
N ALA A 187 3.91 -6.90 12.67
CA ALA A 187 3.27 -7.54 11.53
C ALA A 187 4.25 -7.70 10.35
N LEU A 188 5.22 -6.80 10.18
CA LEU A 188 6.26 -6.95 9.16
C LEU A 188 7.06 -8.24 9.36
N ILE A 189 7.49 -8.50 10.60
CA ILE A 189 8.26 -9.70 10.94
C ILE A 189 7.41 -10.95 10.70
N GLU A 190 6.13 -10.92 11.09
CA GLU A 190 5.20 -12.03 10.83
C GLU A 190 5.05 -12.33 9.32
N PHE A 191 4.86 -11.29 8.50
CA PHE A 191 4.77 -11.45 7.04
C PHE A 191 6.06 -12.00 6.44
N LEU A 192 7.22 -11.44 6.79
CA LEU A 192 8.51 -11.87 6.25
C LEU A 192 8.87 -13.30 6.65
N THR A 193 8.63 -13.66 7.91
CA THR A 193 8.89 -15.00 8.45
C THR A 193 8.04 -16.02 7.71
N TYR A 194 6.75 -15.74 7.52
CA TYR A 194 5.84 -16.68 6.90
C TYR A 194 6.12 -16.89 5.39
N ILE A 195 6.27 -15.80 4.64
CA ILE A 195 6.53 -15.90 3.20
C ILE A 195 7.93 -16.52 2.96
N GLY A 196 8.90 -16.24 3.85
CA GLY A 196 10.20 -16.89 3.85
C GLY A 196 10.14 -18.39 4.06
N PHE A 197 9.38 -18.88 5.06
CA PHE A 197 9.28 -20.32 5.32
C PHE A 197 8.57 -21.07 4.18
N GLU A 198 7.46 -20.58 3.64
CA GLU A 198 6.77 -21.25 2.52
C GLU A 198 7.67 -21.39 1.28
N LYS A 199 8.44 -20.34 0.94
CA LYS A 199 9.31 -20.34 -0.25
C LYS A 199 10.67 -21.01 -0.05
N LEU A 200 11.03 -21.36 1.18
CA LEU A 200 12.24 -22.15 1.48
C LEU A 200 11.97 -23.66 1.46
N ILE A 201 10.70 -24.07 1.54
CA ILE A 201 10.28 -25.47 1.66
C ILE A 201 9.64 -25.97 0.35
N GLN A 202 9.33 -25.07 -0.60
CA GLN A 202 8.93 -25.38 -1.99
C GLN A 202 10.11 -25.20 -2.94
#